data_AF-A0A4Q0VCJ8-F1
#
_entry.id   AF-A0A4Q0VCJ8-F1
#
_cell.length_a   1.000
_cell.length_b   1.000
_cell.length_c   1.000
_cell.angle_alpha   90.00
_cell.angle_beta   90.00
_cell.angle_gamma   90.00
#
_symmetry.space_group_name_H-M   'P 1'
#
loop_
_entity.id
_entity.type
_entity.pdbx_description
1 polymer ?
#
loop_
_entity_poly.entity_id
_entity_poly.type
_entity_poly.pdbx_seq_one_letter_code
_entity_poly.pdbx_strand_id
1 'polypeptide(L)'
;MAKYIKCIFNSEKDCDDCNKCDICDLNPSKICDSCGKCLENDIEKDMRSLEIEEVIEDEEKNIDWFKENSLNSLPNEEEGEDEYSYEFIEDIEGLREILENQEKSEKFTYEEFPGLIRIKKME
;
A
#
# COMPACT_ATOMS: atom_id res chain seq x y z
N MET A 1 -2.44 -36.60 -1.06
CA MET A 1 -2.68 -35.31 -1.74
C MET A 1 -1.60 -34.37 -1.26
N ALA A 2 -0.98 -33.61 -2.15
CA ALA A 2 0.07 -32.66 -1.76
C ALA A 2 -0.51 -31.53 -0.91
N LYS A 3 0.26 -31.04 0.07
CA LYS A 3 -0.15 -29.97 0.99
C LYS A 3 -0.50 -28.68 0.24
N TYR A 4 0.20 -28.41 -0.86
CA TYR A 4 -0.01 -27.26 -1.75
C TYR A 4 0.01 -27.69 -3.22
N ILE A 5 -0.46 -26.83 -4.12
CA ILE A 5 -0.40 -27.08 -5.57
C ILE A 5 1.03 -26.81 -6.09
N LYS A 6 1.64 -25.69 -5.67
CA LYS A 6 3.00 -25.26 -6.03
C LYS A 6 3.90 -25.14 -4.80
N CYS A 7 5.21 -25.17 -5.01
CA CYS A 7 6.20 -24.99 -3.95
C CYS A 7 6.27 -23.53 -3.49
N ILE A 8 6.26 -23.30 -2.18
CA ILE A 8 6.33 -21.96 -1.57
C ILE A 8 7.64 -21.24 -1.93
N PHE A 9 8.75 -21.98 -2.03
CA PHE A 9 10.06 -21.40 -2.36
C PHE A 9 10.31 -21.25 -3.87
N ASN A 10 9.50 -21.89 -4.73
CA ASN A 10 9.67 -21.82 -6.18
C ASN A 10 8.33 -22.09 -6.88
N SER A 11 7.74 -21.04 -7.45
CA SER A 11 6.43 -21.08 -8.12
C SER A 11 6.39 -21.92 -9.40
N GLU A 12 7.53 -22.17 -10.04
CA GLU A 12 7.62 -23.03 -11.23
C GLU A 12 7.52 -24.52 -10.89
N LYS A 13 7.81 -24.87 -9.63
CA LYS A 13 7.86 -26.26 -9.15
C LYS A 13 6.54 -26.67 -8.48
N ASP A 14 6.03 -27.85 -8.82
CA ASP A 14 4.93 -28.48 -8.09
C ASP A 14 5.37 -28.90 -6.67
N CYS A 15 4.44 -28.90 -5.72
CA CYS A 15 4.74 -29.34 -4.37
C CYS A 15 4.98 -30.86 -4.34
N ASP A 16 6.11 -31.27 -3.76
CA ASP A 16 6.53 -32.66 -3.61
C ASP A 16 6.49 -33.14 -2.16
N ASP A 17 5.78 -32.42 -1.28
CA ASP A 17 5.67 -32.70 0.16
C ASP A 17 7.02 -32.91 0.88
N CYS A 18 8.07 -32.21 0.43
CA CYS A 18 9.40 -32.31 1.05
C CYS A 18 9.51 -31.73 2.47
N ASN A 19 8.45 -31.08 2.97
CA ASN A 19 8.33 -30.48 4.31
C ASN A 19 9.41 -29.46 4.70
N LYS A 20 10.22 -28.99 3.74
CA LYS A 20 11.24 -27.96 3.99
C LYS A 20 10.66 -26.61 4.39
N CYS A 21 9.48 -26.28 3.87
CA CYS A 21 8.75 -25.05 4.20
C CYS A 21 8.21 -25.03 5.63
N ASP A 22 8.24 -26.16 6.34
CA ASP A 22 7.77 -26.26 7.73
C ASP A 22 8.93 -26.14 8.73
N ILE A 23 10.17 -25.97 8.27
CA ILE A 23 11.36 -25.85 9.12
C ILE A 23 11.57 -24.38 9.50
N CYS A 24 11.98 -24.13 10.74
CA CYS A 24 12.28 -22.78 11.20
C CYS A 24 13.52 -22.22 10.51
N ASP A 25 13.40 -21.02 9.91
CA ASP A 25 14.50 -20.35 9.22
C ASP A 25 15.71 -20.06 10.13
N LEU A 26 15.46 -19.80 11.43
CA LEU A 26 16.53 -19.55 12.41
C LEU A 26 17.14 -20.84 12.99
N ASN A 27 16.40 -21.94 13.00
CA ASN A 27 16.85 -23.18 13.60
C ASN A 27 16.41 -24.39 12.77
N PRO A 28 17.32 -24.95 11.93
CA PRO A 28 17.04 -26.09 11.08
C PRO A 28 16.62 -27.38 11.82
N SER A 29 16.84 -27.46 13.15
CA SER A 29 16.43 -28.60 13.97
C SER A 29 15.00 -28.47 14.53
N LYS A 30 14.30 -27.35 14.27
CA LYS A 30 12.98 -27.03 14.81
C LYS A 30 11.94 -26.91 13.69
N ILE A 31 10.76 -27.50 13.89
CA ILE A 31 9.56 -27.21 13.08
C ILE A 31 9.04 -25.82 13.44
N CYS A 32 8.76 -25.01 12.43
CA CYS A 32 8.23 -23.66 12.61
C CYS A 32 6.91 -23.71 13.40
N ASP A 33 6.88 -23.00 14.53
CA ASP A 33 5.73 -22.82 15.40
C ASP A 33 5.12 -21.41 15.26
N SER A 34 5.47 -20.70 14.19
CA SER A 34 5.04 -19.32 13.92
C SER A 34 5.34 -18.32 15.05
N CYS A 35 6.46 -18.51 15.78
CA CYS A 35 6.84 -17.63 16.88
C CYS A 35 7.34 -16.23 16.46
N GLY A 36 7.52 -15.94 15.17
CA GLY A 36 7.85 -14.60 14.67
C GLY A 36 9.30 -14.12 14.88
N LYS A 37 10.12 -14.85 15.64
CA LYS A 37 11.52 -14.45 15.95
C LYS A 37 12.42 -14.22 14.73
N CYS A 38 12.14 -14.89 13.60
CA CYS A 38 12.86 -14.65 12.35
C CYS A 38 12.62 -13.25 11.78
N LEU A 39 11.47 -12.64 12.09
CA LEU A 39 11.08 -11.31 11.63
C LEU A 39 11.57 -10.21 12.59
N GLU A 40 11.80 -10.55 13.86
CA GLU A 40 12.23 -9.58 14.88
C GLU A 40 13.61 -8.95 14.59
N ASN A 41 14.51 -9.71 13.95
CA ASN A 41 15.85 -9.24 13.63
C ASN A 41 15.89 -8.25 12.46
N ASP A 42 14.79 -8.14 11.69
CA ASP A 42 14.64 -7.28 10.52
C ASP A 42 13.62 -6.14 10.75
N ILE A 43 13.19 -5.89 11.99
CA ILE A 43 12.24 -4.81 12.32
C ILE A 43 12.78 -3.43 11.87
N GLU A 44 14.10 -3.21 11.89
CA GLU A 44 14.70 -1.96 11.40
C GLU A 44 14.69 -1.82 9.86
N LYS A 45 14.41 -2.90 9.11
CA LYS A 45 14.48 -2.91 7.63
C LYS A 45 13.14 -3.12 6.95
N ASP A 46 12.21 -3.84 7.57
CA ASP A 46 10.92 -4.21 6.95
C ASP A 46 9.73 -3.35 7.41
N MET A 47 9.90 -2.49 8.42
CA MET A 47 8.94 -1.43 8.72
C MET A 47 9.52 -0.07 8.32
N ARG A 48 8.99 0.49 7.22
CA ARG A 48 9.07 1.94 6.98
C ARG A 48 8.15 2.62 7.97
N SER A 49 8.65 2.93 9.17
CA SER A 49 7.94 3.78 10.11
C SER A 49 8.20 5.24 9.76
N LEU A 50 7.12 6.01 9.61
CA LEU A 50 7.21 7.47 9.62
C LEU A 50 7.04 7.93 11.06
N GLU A 51 8.06 8.57 11.61
CA GLU A 51 7.97 9.21 12.92
C GLU A 51 7.13 10.49 12.78
N ILE A 52 6.09 10.63 13.60
CA ILE A 52 5.28 11.86 13.63
C ILE A 52 6.04 12.84 14.53
N GLU A 53 6.64 13.86 13.93
CA GLU A 53 7.36 14.90 14.69
C GLU A 53 6.40 15.85 15.43
N GLU A 54 5.28 16.23 14.81
CA GLU A 54 4.33 17.19 15.37
C GLU A 54 2.90 16.96 14.83
N VAL A 55 1.88 17.31 15.62
CA VAL A 55 0.47 17.33 15.20
C VAL A 55 -0.03 18.77 15.28
N ILE A 56 -0.41 19.34 14.13
CA ILE A 56 -0.90 20.71 14.02
C ILE A 56 -2.43 20.71 14.01
N GLU A 57 -3.06 21.29 15.05
CA GLU A 57 -4.52 21.40 15.16
C GLU A 57 -5.09 22.69 14.55
N ASP A 58 -4.24 23.66 14.20
CA ASP A 58 -4.65 24.94 13.62
C ASP A 58 -4.81 24.83 12.09
N GLU A 59 -6.06 24.94 11.60
CA GLU A 59 -6.41 24.81 10.17
C GLU A 59 -5.65 25.80 9.25
N GLU A 60 -5.38 27.02 9.70
CA GLU A 60 -4.65 28.03 8.90
C GLU A 60 -3.16 27.67 8.72
N LYS A 61 -2.51 27.05 9.71
CA LYS A 61 -1.10 26.65 9.65
C LYS A 61 -0.87 25.38 8.84
N ASN A 62 -1.90 24.55 8.75
CA ASN A 62 -1.90 23.30 8.01
C ASN A 62 -1.65 23.56 6.50
N ILE A 63 -2.31 24.58 5.94
CA ILE A 63 -2.21 24.96 4.52
C ILE A 63 -0.80 25.42 4.12
N ASP A 64 -0.15 26.22 4.97
CA ASP A 64 1.19 26.74 4.68
C ASP A 64 2.26 25.64 4.73
N TRP A 65 2.13 24.69 5.66
CA TRP A 65 3.00 23.50 5.72
C TRP A 65 2.88 22.62 4.47
N PHE A 66 1.66 22.39 3.99
CA PHE A 66 1.44 21.61 2.76
C PHE A 66 2.04 22.28 1.51
N LYS A 67 1.99 23.61 1.41
CA LYS A 67 2.59 24.35 0.28
C LYS A 67 4.11 24.26 0.27
N GLU A 68 4.76 24.36 1.43
CA GLU A 68 6.22 24.31 1.51
C GLU A 68 6.78 22.89 1.35
N ASN A 69 6.09 21.86 1.86
CA ASN A 69 6.59 20.48 1.81
C ASN A 69 6.25 19.71 0.52
N SER A 70 5.21 20.10 -0.22
CA SER A 70 4.88 19.50 -1.51
C SER A 70 5.94 19.81 -2.58
N LEU A 71 6.67 20.93 -2.44
CA LEU A 71 7.76 21.31 -3.35
C LEU A 71 9.08 20.55 -3.06
N ASN A 72 9.27 20.04 -1.84
CA ASN A 72 10.52 19.42 -1.40
C ASN A 72 10.57 17.89 -1.55
N SER A 73 9.45 17.24 -1.89
CA SER A 73 9.35 15.78 -2.01
C SER A 73 9.49 15.25 -3.45
N LEU A 74 9.66 16.13 -4.44
CA LEU A 74 10.06 15.70 -5.78
C LEU A 74 11.56 15.42 -5.77
N PRO A 75 12.00 14.18 -6.08
CA PRO A 75 13.41 13.94 -6.30
C PRO A 75 13.86 14.83 -7.44
N ASN A 76 14.96 15.56 -7.24
CA ASN A 76 15.71 16.21 -8.31
C ASN A 76 16.29 15.11 -9.22
N GLU A 77 15.46 14.54 -10.09
CA GLU A 77 15.90 13.77 -11.24
C GLU A 77 15.56 14.58 -12.48
N GLU A 78 16.62 14.95 -13.18
CA GLU A 78 16.60 15.72 -14.42
C GLU A 78 15.72 15.02 -15.49
N GLU A 79 14.96 15.84 -16.22
CA GLU A 79 14.39 15.57 -17.55
C GLU A 79 13.16 14.64 -17.65
N GLY A 80 11.99 15.25 -17.41
CA GLY A 80 10.69 14.83 -17.92
C GLY A 80 9.59 15.78 -17.46
N GLU A 81 9.25 16.79 -18.28
CA GLU A 81 8.14 17.73 -18.05
C GLU A 81 6.77 17.03 -18.20
N ASP A 82 6.51 15.99 -17.43
CA ASP A 82 5.14 15.50 -17.24
C ASP A 82 4.68 16.08 -15.89
N GLU A 83 4.29 17.35 -15.92
CA GLU A 83 3.54 17.99 -14.84
C GLU A 83 2.28 17.14 -14.62
N TYR A 84 2.32 16.24 -13.63
CA TYR A 84 1.19 15.38 -13.31
C TYR A 84 0.01 16.27 -12.93
N SER A 85 -0.98 16.36 -13.81
CA SER A 85 -2.20 17.14 -13.60
C SER A 85 -3.09 16.42 -12.58
N TYR A 86 -2.83 16.65 -11.30
CA TYR A 86 -3.76 16.30 -10.24
C TYR A 86 -4.72 17.47 -10.05
N GLU A 87 -6.02 17.19 -10.11
CA GLU A 87 -7.10 18.14 -9.79
C GLU A 87 -7.74 17.73 -8.46
N PHE A 88 -8.19 18.69 -7.66
CA PHE A 88 -8.91 18.34 -6.44
C PHE A 88 -10.32 17.84 -6.79
N ILE A 89 -10.88 17.00 -5.92
CA ILE A 89 -12.26 16.52 -6.05
C ILE A 89 -13.26 17.68 -6.10
N GLU A 90 -12.92 18.80 -5.45
CA GLU A 90 -13.74 20.03 -5.43
C GLU A 90 -13.69 20.80 -6.75
N ASP A 91 -12.64 20.62 -7.54
CA ASP A 91 -12.47 21.29 -8.84
C ASP A 91 -13.31 20.61 -9.94
N ILE A 92 -13.68 19.34 -9.74
CA ILE A 92 -14.48 18.55 -10.69
C ILE A 92 -15.95 18.57 -10.25
N GLU A 93 -16.78 19.28 -11.02
CA GLU A 93 -18.21 19.39 -10.74
C GLU A 93 -18.90 18.02 -10.61
N GLY A 94 -19.61 17.82 -9.49
CA GLY A 94 -20.39 16.62 -9.22
C GLY A 94 -19.58 15.41 -8.73
N LEU A 95 -18.25 15.44 -8.79
CA LEU A 95 -17.42 14.30 -8.35
C LEU A 95 -17.56 14.04 -6.84
N ARG A 96 -17.57 15.11 -6.03
CA ARG A 96 -17.81 15.01 -4.59
C ARG A 96 -19.15 14.35 -4.27
N GLU A 97 -20.20 14.72 -4.99
CA GLU A 97 -21.54 14.16 -4.79
C GLU A 97 -21.60 12.66 -5.15
N ILE A 98 -20.87 12.25 -6.20
CA ILE A 98 -20.77 10.84 -6.59
C ILE A 98 -20.10 10.02 -5.48
N LEU A 99 -19.08 10.56 -4.81
CA LEU A 99 -18.33 9.88 -3.76
C LEU A 99 -19.09 9.85 -2.42
N GLU A 100 -19.75 10.94 -2.04
CA GLU A 100 -20.45 11.07 -0.75
C GLU A 100 -21.84 10.41 -0.74
N ASN A 101 -22.49 10.27 -1.89
CA ASN A 101 -23.79 9.60 -1.98
C ASN A 101 -23.61 8.09 -2.20
N GLN A 102 -24.03 7.29 -1.21
CA GLN A 102 -23.89 5.83 -1.25
C GLN A 102 -24.46 5.19 -2.53
N GLU A 103 -25.67 5.55 -2.96
CA GLU A 103 -26.29 4.96 -4.15
C GLU A 103 -25.52 5.30 -5.44
N LYS A 104 -25.02 6.54 -5.55
CA LYS A 104 -24.22 6.98 -6.70
C LYS A 104 -22.83 6.35 -6.68
N SER A 105 -22.21 6.26 -5.52
CA SER A 105 -20.87 5.67 -5.34
C SER A 105 -20.87 4.20 -5.77
N GLU A 106 -21.83 3.41 -5.29
CA GLU A 106 -21.95 1.98 -5.67
C GLU A 106 -22.25 1.82 -7.17
N LYS A 107 -23.03 2.73 -7.75
CA LYS A 107 -23.40 2.68 -9.16
C LYS A 107 -22.24 3.05 -10.09
N PHE A 108 -21.52 4.12 -9.79
CA PHE A 108 -20.54 4.74 -10.69
C PHE A 108 -19.09 4.47 -10.33
N THR A 109 -18.79 3.88 -9.17
CA THR A 109 -17.42 3.62 -8.74
C THR A 109 -17.22 2.18 -8.28
N TYR A 110 -15.97 1.79 -8.08
CA TYR A 110 -15.57 0.58 -7.36
C TYR A 110 -14.19 0.79 -6.72
N GLU A 111 -13.92 0.05 -5.65
CA GLU A 111 -12.63 0.07 -4.97
C GLU A 111 -11.70 -0.98 -5.59
N GLU A 112 -10.58 -0.52 -6.14
CA GLU A 112 -9.56 -1.41 -6.75
C GLU A 112 -8.55 -1.88 -5.70
N PHE A 113 -8.24 -1.01 -4.73
CA PHE A 113 -7.45 -1.27 -3.53
C PHE A 113 -7.98 -0.44 -2.36
N PRO A 114 -7.68 -0.79 -1.10
CA PRO A 114 -8.07 0.01 0.07
C PRO A 114 -7.71 1.50 -0.09
N GLY A 115 -8.74 2.35 -0.24
CA GLY A 115 -8.60 3.79 -0.45
C GLY A 115 -8.39 4.25 -1.90
N LEU A 116 -8.25 3.34 -2.88
CA LEU A 116 -8.19 3.65 -4.31
C LEU A 116 -9.53 3.36 -4.98
N ILE A 117 -10.30 4.43 -5.19
CA ILE A 117 -11.61 4.38 -5.84
C ILE A 117 -11.45 4.69 -7.33
N ARG A 118 -11.97 3.82 -8.18
CA ARG A 118 -11.98 3.98 -9.63
C ARG A 118 -13.40 4.21 -10.15
N ILE A 119 -13.56 5.19 -11.03
CA ILE A 119 -14.83 5.47 -11.71
C ILE A 119 -15.04 4.42 -12.82
N LYS A 120 -16.24 3.84 -12.85
CA LYS A 120 -16.67 2.90 -13.89
C LYS A 120 -16.78 3.65 -15.21
N LYS A 121 -16.09 3.15 -16.23
CA LYS A 121 -16.28 3.62 -17.60
C LYS A 121 -17.68 3.20 -18.04
N MET A 122 -18.55 4.15 -18.31
CA MET A 122 -19.84 3.89 -18.95
C MET A 122 -19.61 3.82 -20.46
N GLU A 123 -20.08 2.75 -21.10
CA GLU A 123 -20.17 2.66 -22.57
C GLU A 123 -21.38 3.45 -23.09
#